data_AF-A0A835PHZ3-F1
#
_entry.id   AF-A0A835PHZ3-F1
#
_cell.length_a   1.000
_cell.length_b   1.000
_cell.length_c   1.000
_cell.angle_alpha   90.00
_cell.angle_beta   90.00
_cell.angle_gamma   90.00
#
_symmetry.space_group_name_H-M   'P 1'
#
loop_
_entity.id
_entity.type
_entity.pdbx_description
1 polymer ?
#
loop_
_entity_poly.entity_id
_entity_poly.type
_entity_poly.pdbx_seq_one_letter_code
_entity_poly.pdbx_strand_id
1 'polypeptide(L)'
;METIASRMHFHHVLRHLLRRLASLLVLLLPSRLSPVALKDFLLSPSSSSAAFPRTLSVGGGATSLHVWAPRRRRLDRPSLVLLHGFGGFSKWQFERQLAPLSRSFDLYIPDLVFFGRSQSGDRRRSVKFQARSVAEAMRQMGVEGTRWPESATAGSSPSAWRRTPPPRRWRASSS
;
A
#
# COMPACT_ATOMS: atom_id res chain seq x y z
N MET A 1 34.88 14.55 31.34
CA MET A 1 33.40 14.50 31.24
C MET A 1 32.81 15.57 30.32
N GLU A 2 33.54 16.62 29.93
CA GLU A 2 33.06 17.70 29.04
C GLU A 2 32.71 17.26 27.61
N THR A 3 33.33 16.20 27.11
CA THR A 3 33.16 15.73 25.73
C THR A 3 31.77 15.16 25.46
N ILE A 4 31.14 14.50 26.44
CA ILE A 4 29.81 13.90 26.28
C ILE A 4 28.72 14.98 26.33
N ALA A 5 28.84 15.92 27.27
CA ALA A 5 27.91 17.06 27.39
C ALA A 5 27.96 17.96 26.14
N SER A 6 29.15 18.26 25.64
CA SER A 6 29.35 19.03 24.41
C SER A 6 28.76 18.32 23.18
N ARG A 7 28.94 17.00 23.06
CA ARG A 7 28.35 16.22 21.94
C ARG A 7 26.82 16.17 22.00
N MET A 8 26.23 16.02 23.19
CA MET A 8 24.78 16.03 23.36
C MET A 8 24.19 17.42 23.07
N HIS A 9 24.85 18.48 23.52
CA HIS A 9 24.46 19.85 23.23
C HIS A 9 24.54 20.15 21.73
N PHE A 10 25.63 19.74 21.08
CA PHE A 10 25.80 19.86 19.63
C PHE A 10 24.69 19.13 18.85
N HIS A 11 24.38 17.88 19.20
CA HIS A 11 23.27 17.15 18.57
C HIS A 11 21.91 17.80 18.81
N HIS A 12 21.69 18.37 20.00
CA HIS A 12 20.46 19.09 20.33
C HIS A 12 20.30 20.35 19.48
N VAL A 13 21.36 21.16 19.39
CA VAL A 13 21.40 22.38 18.56
C VAL A 13 21.26 22.04 17.08
N LEU A 14 21.99 21.05 16.57
CA LEU A 14 21.91 20.60 15.19
C LEU A 14 20.48 20.10 14.84
N ARG A 15 19.87 19.30 15.71
CA ARG A 15 18.49 18.83 15.53
C ARG A 15 17.50 19.98 15.57
N HIS A 16 17.71 20.98 16.43
CA HIS A 16 16.88 22.17 16.48
C HIS A 16 17.00 23.02 15.21
N LEU A 17 18.22 23.21 14.70
CA LEU A 17 18.48 23.94 13.45
C LEU A 17 17.89 23.22 12.24
N LEU A 18 18.04 21.90 12.14
CA LEU A 18 17.43 21.10 11.07
C LEU A 18 15.90 21.18 11.09
N ARG A 19 15.28 21.20 12.28
CA ARG A 19 13.83 21.39 12.42
C ARG A 19 13.38 22.79 11.98
N ARG A 20 14.11 23.84 12.38
CA ARG A 20 13.84 25.24 11.97
C ARG A 20 13.97 25.41 10.45
N LEU A 21 15.02 24.84 9.86
CA LEU A 21 15.26 24.87 8.42
C LEU A 21 14.14 24.13 7.66
N ALA A 22 13.73 22.95 8.12
CA ALA A 22 12.61 22.21 7.53
C ALA A 22 11.29 23.00 7.60
N SER A 23 10.99 23.64 8.74
CA SER A 23 9.78 24.48 8.89
C SER A 23 9.81 25.72 7.99
N LEU A 24 10.98 26.36 7.82
CA LEU A 24 11.14 27.50 6.91
C LEU A 24 11.06 27.09 5.45
N LEU A 25 11.59 25.92 5.08
CA LEU A 25 11.48 25.36 3.74
C LEU A 25 10.01 25.05 3.38
N VAL A 26 9.20 24.63 4.35
CA VAL A 26 7.74 24.46 4.19
C VAL A 26 7.02 25.79 3.96
N LEU A 27 7.53 26.90 4.50
CA LEU A 27 6.99 28.25 4.26
C LEU A 27 7.41 28.84 2.91
N LEU A 28 8.51 28.35 2.34
CA LEU A 28 8.98 28.70 0.99
C LEU A 28 8.32 27.83 -0.10
N LEU A 29 7.58 26.78 0.28
CA LEU A 29 6.74 26.03 -0.63
C LEU A 29 5.57 26.93 -1.06
N PRO A 30 5.29 27.06 -2.37
CA PRO A 30 4.23 27.95 -2.84
C PRO A 30 2.89 27.58 -2.17
N SER A 31 2.12 28.61 -1.79
CA SER A 31 0.80 28.57 -1.13
C SER A 31 -0.31 27.82 -1.88
N ARG A 32 0.05 27.10 -2.96
CA ARG A 32 -0.81 26.20 -3.73
C ARG A 32 -0.66 24.73 -3.37
N LEU A 33 0.26 24.37 -2.46
CA LEU A 33 0.41 23.00 -1.98
C LEU A 33 -0.49 22.80 -0.75
N SER A 34 -1.64 22.17 -0.97
CA SER A 34 -2.48 21.67 0.13
C SER A 34 -1.68 20.76 1.07
N PRO A 35 -1.98 20.69 2.38
CA PRO A 35 -1.41 19.68 3.27
C PRO A 35 -1.52 18.25 2.70
N VAL A 36 -2.57 18.01 1.91
CA VAL A 36 -2.76 16.77 1.15
C VAL A 36 -1.72 16.60 0.06
N ALA A 37 -1.47 17.64 -0.74
CA ALA A 37 -0.45 17.62 -1.79
C ALA A 37 0.98 17.47 -1.22
N LEU A 38 1.27 18.12 -0.09
CA LEU A 38 2.53 17.96 0.61
C LEU A 38 2.70 16.54 1.16
N LYS A 39 1.66 15.99 1.78
CA LYS A 39 1.67 14.61 2.28
C LYS A 39 1.77 13.59 1.14
N ASP A 40 1.10 13.82 0.02
CA ASP A 40 1.24 13.01 -1.19
C ASP A 40 2.65 13.09 -1.79
N PHE A 41 3.30 14.26 -1.74
CA PHE A 41 4.69 14.46 -2.15
C PHE A 41 5.68 13.74 -1.22
N LEU A 42 5.48 13.81 0.10
CA LEU A 42 6.33 13.11 1.07
C LEU A 42 6.17 11.57 0.97
N LEU A 43 4.94 11.11 0.71
CA LEU A 43 4.62 9.70 0.43
C LEU A 43 4.83 9.32 -1.04
N SER A 44 5.38 10.22 -1.86
CA SER A 44 5.65 9.97 -3.26
C SER A 44 6.74 8.89 -3.39
N PRO A 45 6.64 7.99 -4.39
CA PRO A 45 7.55 6.85 -4.58
C PRO A 45 9.02 7.23 -4.72
N SER A 46 9.33 8.49 -5.01
CA SER A 46 10.70 9.01 -5.04
C SER A 46 11.37 8.95 -3.66
N SER A 47 10.59 8.95 -2.57
CA SER A 47 11.08 9.07 -1.19
C SER A 47 11.03 7.73 -0.43
N SER A 48 10.18 6.79 -0.87
CA SER A 48 9.99 5.47 -0.25
C SER A 48 10.48 4.38 -1.21
N SER A 49 11.67 3.84 -0.95
CA SER A 49 12.31 2.77 -1.73
C SER A 49 11.59 1.41 -1.71
N ALA A 50 10.46 1.29 -1.01
CA ALA A 50 9.78 0.02 -0.77
C ALA A 50 8.76 -0.38 -1.85
N ALA A 51 8.05 0.57 -2.48
CA ALA A 51 6.99 0.27 -3.45
C ALA A 51 6.90 1.32 -4.56
N PHE A 52 6.68 0.88 -5.79
CA PHE A 52 6.59 1.67 -7.00
C PHE A 52 5.17 1.61 -7.58
N PRO A 53 4.63 2.72 -8.10
CA PRO A 53 3.30 2.75 -8.69
C PRO A 53 3.25 1.93 -9.98
N ARG A 54 2.21 1.11 -10.12
CA ARG A 54 1.85 0.39 -11.34
C ARG A 54 0.37 0.57 -11.63
N THR A 55 0.00 0.61 -12.90
CA THR A 55 -1.40 0.64 -13.32
C THR A 55 -1.67 -0.60 -14.16
N LEU A 56 -2.71 -1.34 -13.81
CA LEU A 56 -3.07 -2.61 -14.44
C LEU A 56 -4.50 -2.53 -14.97
N SER A 57 -4.71 -3.04 -16.17
CA SER A 57 -6.03 -3.16 -16.76
C SER A 57 -6.64 -4.51 -16.40
N VAL A 58 -7.81 -4.50 -15.76
CA VAL A 58 -8.54 -5.70 -15.33
C VAL A 58 -9.95 -5.71 -15.93
N GLY A 59 -10.61 -6.88 -15.92
CA GLY A 59 -11.99 -7.01 -16.39
C GLY A 59 -12.17 -6.70 -17.88
N GLY A 60 -11.21 -7.09 -18.73
CA GLY A 60 -11.27 -6.84 -20.18
C GLY A 60 -10.91 -5.42 -20.60
N GLY A 61 -10.28 -4.63 -19.72
CA GLY A 61 -9.76 -3.29 -20.04
C GLY A 61 -10.62 -2.13 -19.58
N ALA A 62 -11.86 -2.37 -19.14
CA ALA A 62 -12.77 -1.32 -18.67
C ALA A 62 -12.48 -0.82 -17.24
N THR A 63 -11.59 -1.49 -16.51
CA THR A 63 -11.19 -1.12 -15.14
C THR A 63 -9.68 -1.01 -15.07
N SER A 64 -9.16 0.13 -14.62
CA SER A 64 -7.75 0.34 -14.31
C SER A 64 -7.54 0.36 -12.81
N LEU A 65 -6.64 -0.49 -12.32
CA LEU A 65 -6.23 -0.53 -10.92
C LEU A 65 -4.84 0.06 -10.75
N HIS A 66 -4.75 1.06 -9.90
CA HIS A 66 -3.49 1.58 -9.41
C HIS A 66 -3.02 0.77 -8.22
N VAL A 67 -1.79 0.26 -8.30
CA VAL A 67 -1.20 -0.60 -7.27
C VAL A 67 0.21 -0.12 -6.96
N TRP A 68 0.50 0.06 -5.67
CA TRP A 68 1.87 0.21 -5.21
C TRP A 68 2.45 -1.18 -5.00
N ALA A 69 3.47 -1.54 -5.77
CA ALA A 69 4.06 -2.88 -5.80
C ALA A 69 5.58 -2.82 -5.60
N PRO A 70 6.25 -3.88 -5.12
CA PRO A 70 7.70 -3.87 -4.99
C PRO A 70 8.35 -3.66 -6.38
N ARG A 71 9.44 -2.89 -6.42
CA ARG A 71 10.16 -2.63 -7.68
C ARG A 71 10.71 -3.91 -8.31
N ARG A 72 11.16 -4.84 -7.47
CA ARG A 72 11.58 -6.19 -7.82
C ARG A 72 10.99 -7.15 -6.80
N ARG A 73 10.30 -8.18 -7.28
CA ARG A 73 9.79 -9.26 -6.42
C ARG A 73 10.95 -10.06 -5.85
N ARG A 74 10.90 -10.34 -4.56
CA ARG A 74 11.88 -11.13 -3.81
C ARG A 74 11.23 -12.48 -3.49
N LEU A 75 11.69 -13.54 -4.16
CA LEU A 75 11.07 -14.87 -4.07
C LEU A 75 11.22 -15.51 -2.67
N ASP A 76 12.21 -15.06 -1.90
CA ASP A 76 12.46 -15.43 -0.51
C ASP A 76 11.46 -14.80 0.47
N ARG A 77 10.63 -13.84 0.03
CA ARG A 77 9.73 -13.09 0.89
C ARG A 77 8.27 -13.32 0.52
N PRO A 78 7.39 -13.51 1.52
CA PRO A 78 5.97 -13.64 1.27
C PRO A 78 5.38 -12.33 0.72
N SER A 79 4.45 -12.46 -0.23
CA SER A 79 3.65 -11.33 -0.71
C SER A 79 2.58 -10.97 0.31
N LEU A 80 2.41 -9.68 0.58
CA LEU A 80 1.37 -9.14 1.47
C LEU A 80 0.57 -8.08 0.73
N VAL A 81 -0.75 -8.27 0.66
CA VAL A 81 -1.68 -7.32 0.04
C VAL A 81 -2.38 -6.52 1.14
N LEU A 82 -2.25 -5.20 1.11
CA LEU A 82 -2.88 -4.30 2.07
C LEU A 82 -4.09 -3.61 1.40
N LEU A 83 -5.30 -4.02 1.79
CA LEU A 83 -6.55 -3.49 1.24
C LEU A 83 -7.12 -2.38 2.11
N HIS A 84 -7.29 -1.20 1.52
CA HIS A 84 -7.85 -0.06 2.25
C HIS A 84 -9.39 -0.12 2.37
N GLY A 85 -9.93 0.63 3.33
CA GLY A 85 -11.38 0.77 3.54
C GLY A 85 -11.96 1.99 2.83
N PHE A 86 -13.24 2.28 3.09
CA PHE A 86 -13.95 3.42 2.50
C PHE A 86 -13.32 4.76 2.89
N GLY A 87 -13.19 5.69 1.94
CA GLY A 87 -12.80 7.09 2.19
C GLY A 87 -11.30 7.39 2.24
N GLY A 88 -10.42 6.42 1.95
CA GLY A 88 -8.97 6.59 2.04
C GLY A 88 -8.20 6.37 0.73
N PHE A 89 -7.03 7.00 0.63
CA PHE A 89 -5.96 6.60 -0.28
C PHE A 89 -5.16 5.46 0.35
N SER A 90 -4.80 4.43 -0.41
CA SER A 90 -4.20 3.22 0.19
C SER A 90 -2.91 3.49 0.93
N LYS A 91 -2.03 4.34 0.39
CA LYS A 91 -0.77 4.73 1.07
C LYS A 91 -1.02 5.44 2.39
N TRP A 92 -2.02 6.32 2.44
CA TRP A 92 -2.31 7.10 3.63
C TRP A 92 -2.83 6.22 4.77
N GLN A 93 -3.68 5.25 4.45
CA GLN A 93 -4.24 4.36 5.46
C GLN A 93 -3.16 3.48 6.13
N PHE A 94 -2.12 3.13 5.39
CA PHE A 94 -1.08 2.21 5.85
C PHE A 94 0.27 2.87 6.12
N GLU A 95 0.36 4.20 6.07
CA GLU A 95 1.61 4.98 6.12
C GLU A 95 2.57 4.50 7.22
N ARG A 96 2.06 4.29 8.44
CA ARG A 96 2.88 3.88 9.59
C ARG A 96 3.30 2.41 9.53
N GLN A 97 2.57 1.59 8.79
CA GLN A 97 2.77 0.16 8.65
C GLN A 97 3.68 -0.19 7.47
N LEU A 98 3.83 0.69 6.47
CA LEU A 98 4.60 0.39 5.26
C LEU A 98 6.05 0.05 5.56
N ALA A 99 6.76 0.94 6.27
CA ALA A 99 8.18 0.76 6.56
C ALA A 99 8.52 -0.50 7.38
N PRO A 100 7.80 -0.84 8.48
CA PRO A 100 8.08 -2.08 9.18
C PRO A 100 7.69 -3.33 8.37
N LEU A 101 6.54 -3.33 7.69
CA LEU A 101 6.11 -4.50 6.91
C LEU A 101 7.00 -4.73 5.67
N SER A 102 7.51 -3.67 5.06
CA SER A 102 8.43 -3.77 3.92
C SER A 102 9.79 -4.36 4.27
N ARG A 103 10.06 -4.66 5.55
CA ARG A 103 11.27 -5.39 5.98
C ARG A 103 11.11 -6.89 5.93
N SER A 104 9.88 -7.41 5.95
CA SER A 104 9.59 -8.85 5.94
C SER A 104 8.77 -9.32 4.75
N PHE A 105 8.02 -8.43 4.09
CA PHE A 105 7.10 -8.78 3.01
C PHE A 105 7.42 -8.05 1.70
N ASP A 106 6.95 -8.61 0.60
CA ASP A 106 6.74 -7.91 -0.67
C ASP A 106 5.36 -7.26 -0.66
N LEU A 107 5.33 -5.93 -0.50
CA LEU A 107 4.08 -5.20 -0.26
C LEU A 107 3.37 -4.81 -1.56
N TYR A 108 2.10 -5.21 -1.67
CA TYR A 108 1.19 -4.79 -2.71
C TYR A 108 0.04 -4.01 -2.08
N ILE A 109 -0.18 -2.78 -2.55
CA ILE A 109 -1.15 -1.86 -1.94
C ILE A 109 -2.03 -1.32 -3.08
N PRO A 110 -3.09 -2.05 -3.46
CA PRO A 110 -4.01 -1.62 -4.50
C PRO A 110 -4.97 -0.55 -3.98
N ASP A 111 -5.15 0.52 -4.75
CA ASP A 111 -6.29 1.41 -4.61
C ASP A 111 -7.54 0.66 -5.10
N LEU A 112 -8.58 0.57 -4.28
CA LEU A 112 -9.86 -0.03 -4.68
C LEU A 112 -10.43 0.72 -5.89
N VAL A 113 -11.23 0.04 -6.70
CA VAL A 113 -11.88 0.66 -7.87
C VAL A 113 -12.69 1.87 -7.41
N PHE A 114 -12.56 2.99 -8.13
CA PHE A 114 -13.17 4.29 -7.78
C PHE A 114 -12.50 5.04 -6.61
N PHE A 115 -11.38 4.55 -6.10
CA PHE A 115 -10.57 5.23 -5.08
C PHE A 115 -9.18 5.53 -5.62
N GLY A 116 -8.53 6.54 -5.02
CA GLY A 116 -7.17 6.92 -5.37
C GLY A 116 -7.01 7.19 -6.86
N ARG A 117 -6.12 6.44 -7.51
CA ARG A 117 -5.90 6.55 -8.97
C ARG A 117 -6.55 5.42 -9.78
N SER A 118 -7.28 4.51 -9.12
CA SER A 118 -8.02 3.41 -9.75
C SER A 118 -9.35 3.90 -10.30
N GLN A 119 -9.69 3.47 -11.52
CA GLN A 119 -10.87 3.96 -12.24
C GLN A 119 -11.58 2.81 -12.96
N SER A 120 -12.86 3.00 -13.27
CA SER A 120 -13.57 2.10 -14.18
C SER A 120 -14.70 2.82 -14.90
N GLY A 121 -14.92 2.45 -16.17
CA GLY A 121 -16.14 2.81 -16.89
C GLY A 121 -17.37 2.01 -16.46
N ASP A 122 -17.18 0.96 -15.66
CA ASP A 122 -18.27 0.12 -15.16
C ASP A 122 -19.06 0.80 -14.02
N ARG A 123 -20.38 0.58 -13.98
CA ARG A 123 -21.30 1.10 -12.95
C ARG A 123 -21.45 0.19 -11.73
N ARG A 124 -20.87 -1.02 -11.75
CA ARG A 124 -20.87 -1.95 -10.59
C ARG A 124 -20.10 -1.34 -9.42
N ARG A 125 -20.71 -1.30 -8.23
CA ARG A 125 -20.10 -0.79 -6.98
C ARG A 125 -20.04 -1.83 -5.86
N SER A 126 -20.34 -3.10 -6.17
CA SER A 126 -20.41 -4.16 -5.17
C SER A 126 -19.03 -4.54 -4.63
N VAL A 127 -18.99 -4.98 -3.36
CA VAL A 127 -17.79 -5.57 -2.75
C VAL A 127 -17.24 -6.72 -3.59
N LYS A 128 -18.13 -7.52 -4.19
CA LYS A 128 -17.75 -8.63 -5.07
C LYS A 128 -16.99 -8.14 -6.32
N PHE A 129 -17.41 -7.02 -6.91
CA PHE A 129 -16.70 -6.42 -8.04
C PHE A 129 -15.31 -5.93 -7.62
N GLN A 130 -15.22 -5.21 -6.50
CA GLN A 130 -13.95 -4.75 -5.93
C GLN A 130 -12.97 -5.90 -5.70
N ALA A 131 -13.42 -6.96 -5.01
CA ALA A 131 -12.59 -8.12 -4.69
C ALA A 131 -12.08 -8.84 -5.95
N ARG A 132 -12.94 -9.01 -6.97
CA ARG A 132 -12.56 -9.63 -8.25
C ARG A 132 -11.53 -8.80 -9.00
N SER A 133 -11.73 -7.48 -9.09
CA SER A 133 -10.80 -6.59 -9.76
C SER A 133 -9.42 -6.64 -9.10
N VAL A 134 -9.36 -6.58 -7.77
CA VAL A 134 -8.11 -6.68 -7.02
C VAL A 134 -7.44 -8.05 -7.21
N ALA A 135 -8.20 -9.15 -7.10
CA ALA A 135 -7.68 -10.49 -7.29
C ALA A 135 -7.07 -10.68 -8.70
N GLU A 136 -7.74 -10.14 -9.72
CA GLU A 136 -7.24 -10.14 -11.09
C GLU A 136 -5.90 -9.39 -11.22
N ALA A 137 -5.82 -8.18 -10.66
CA ALA A 137 -4.59 -7.40 -10.66
C ALA A 137 -3.44 -8.12 -9.94
N MET A 138 -3.71 -8.76 -8.79
CA MET A 138 -2.72 -9.55 -8.05
C MET A 138 -2.21 -10.72 -8.90
N ARG A 139 -3.11 -11.44 -9.57
CA ARG A 139 -2.76 -12.55 -10.46
C ARG A 139 -1.85 -12.09 -11.61
N GLN A 140 -2.18 -10.96 -12.26
CA GLN A 140 -1.33 -10.39 -13.33
C GLN A 140 0.07 -10.00 -12.84
N MET A 141 0.22 -9.62 -11.56
CA MET A 141 1.52 -9.37 -10.94
C MET A 141 2.25 -10.62 -10.44
N GLY A 142 1.70 -11.81 -10.69
CA GLY A 142 2.25 -13.08 -10.23
C GLY A 142 2.14 -13.30 -8.72
N VAL A 143 1.27 -12.54 -8.04
CA VAL A 143 0.97 -12.75 -6.62
C VAL A 143 0.00 -13.91 -6.51
N GLU A 144 0.55 -15.08 -6.16
CA GLU A 144 -0.24 -16.28 -5.95
C GLU A 144 -0.97 -16.22 -4.60
N GLY A 145 -2.23 -15.80 -4.65
CA GLY A 145 -3.20 -16.18 -3.64
C GLY A 145 -3.67 -17.59 -3.93
N THR A 146 -3.88 -18.40 -2.89
CA THR A 146 -4.53 -19.71 -2.93
C THR A 146 -5.54 -19.79 -4.07
N ARG A 147 -5.35 -20.73 -5.00
CA ARG A 147 -6.19 -21.00 -6.17
C ARG A 147 -7.67 -20.70 -5.87
N TRP A 148 -8.16 -19.57 -6.35
CA TRP A 148 -9.58 -19.20 -6.21
C TRP A 148 -10.37 -20.12 -7.14
N PRO A 149 -11.33 -20.92 -6.64
CA PRO A 149 -12.08 -21.81 -7.51
C PRO A 149 -12.90 -20.98 -8.50
N GLU A 150 -12.70 -21.23 -9.79
CA GLU A 150 -13.38 -20.58 -10.92
C GLU A 150 -14.91 -20.68 -10.84
N SER A 151 -15.45 -21.58 -10.00
CA SER A 151 -16.89 -21.74 -9.75
C SER A 151 -17.54 -20.62 -8.94
N ALA A 152 -16.79 -19.61 -8.47
CA ALA A 152 -17.34 -18.43 -7.80
C ALA A 152 -17.91 -17.38 -8.79
N THR A 153 -18.50 -17.82 -9.90
CA THR A 153 -19.38 -17.00 -10.76
C THR A 153 -20.65 -16.60 -9.98
N ALA A 154 -21.50 -15.77 -10.57
CA ALA A 154 -22.55 -15.05 -9.84
C ALA A 154 -23.60 -15.99 -9.19
N GLY A 155 -23.47 -16.30 -7.89
CA GLY A 155 -24.51 -17.02 -7.15
C GLY A 155 -24.11 -17.60 -5.78
N SER A 156 -22.82 -17.72 -5.46
CA SER A 156 -22.41 -18.47 -4.26
C SER A 156 -22.63 -17.71 -2.94
N SER A 157 -23.41 -18.33 -2.06
CA SER A 157 -23.78 -17.90 -0.71
C SER A 157 -22.60 -17.44 0.16
N PRO A 158 -22.78 -16.43 1.04
CA PRO A 158 -21.77 -15.98 2.03
C PRO A 158 -21.18 -17.09 2.91
N SER A 159 -21.84 -18.25 3.01
CA SER A 159 -21.39 -19.40 3.78
C SER A 159 -20.21 -20.17 3.16
N ALA A 160 -20.00 -20.08 1.84
CA ALA A 160 -18.87 -20.72 1.16
C ALA A 160 -17.51 -20.10 1.57
N TRP A 161 -17.52 -18.84 1.97
CA TRP A 161 -16.36 -18.05 2.37
C TRP A 161 -15.75 -18.52 3.70
N ARG A 162 -16.54 -19.15 4.57
CA ARG A 162 -16.09 -19.65 5.88
C ARG A 162 -15.43 -21.02 5.83
N ARG A 163 -15.57 -21.76 4.72
CA ARG A 163 -15.17 -23.18 4.63
C ARG A 163 -13.85 -23.42 3.90
N THR A 164 -13.28 -22.40 3.26
CA THR A 164 -11.96 -22.52 2.63
C THR A 164 -10.89 -22.24 3.69
N PRO A 165 -10.17 -23.28 4.18
CA PRO A 165 -9.08 -23.05 5.12
C PRO A 165 -7.96 -22.23 4.43
N PRO A 166 -7.26 -21.35 5.17
CA PRO A 166 -6.10 -20.65 4.62
C PRO A 166 -5.05 -21.68 4.17
N PRO A 167 -4.20 -21.34 3.17
CA PRO A 167 -3.18 -22.26 2.69
C PRO A 167 -2.30 -22.73 3.85
N ARG A 168 -1.84 -23.99 3.79
CA ARG A 168 -1.06 -24.67 4.85
C ARG A 168 0.12 -23.84 5.39
N ARG A 169 0.65 -22.89 4.61
CA ARG A 169 1.73 -21.95 4.97
C ARG A 169 1.36 -20.95 6.09
N TRP A 170 0.09 -20.82 6.47
CA TRP A 170 -0.38 -19.90 7.53
C TRP A 170 -0.75 -20.59 8.84
N ARG A 171 -0.51 -21.90 8.97
CA ARG A 171 -0.62 -22.57 10.27
C ARG A 171 0.63 -22.20 11.06
N ALA A 172 0.50 -21.24 11.98
CA ALA A 172 1.53 -20.99 12.96
C ALA A 172 1.90 -22.32 13.62
N SER A 173 3.19 -22.64 13.64
CA SER A 173 3.74 -23.69 14.49
C SER A 173 3.59 -23.24 15.94
N SER A 174 2.43 -23.51 16.52
CA SER A 174 2.26 -23.55 17.96
C SER A 174 2.74 -24.92 18.43
N SER A 175 3.91 -24.91 19.07
CA SER A 175 4.42 -26.00 19.91
C SER A 175 3.44 -26.37 21.02
#